data_AF-A0A2S9GFY7-F1
#
_entry.id   AF-A0A2S9GFY7-F1
#
_cell.length_a   1.000
_cell.length_b   1.000
_cell.length_c   1.000
_cell.angle_alpha   90.00
_cell.angle_beta   90.00
_cell.angle_gamma   90.00
#
_symmetry.space_group_name_H-M   'P 1'
#
loop_
_entity.id
_entity.type
_entity.pdbx_description
1 polymer ?
#
loop_
_entity_poly.entity_id
_entity_poly.type
_entity_poly.pdbx_seq_one_letter_code
_entity_poly.pdbx_strand_id
1 'polypeptide(L)' 'TWDRPGAKPEWFYVVEFTMSELWHGYTGTSTDTLRTELPERWLESVS' A
#
# COMPACT_ATOMS: atom_id res chain seq x y z
N THR A 1 -9.01 -14.91 -16.72
CA THR A 1 -8.00 -13.83 -16.80
C THR A 1 -8.39 -12.76 -15.79
N TRP A 2 -7.45 -12.22 -15.02
CA TRP A 2 -7.66 -11.13 -14.05
C TRP A 2 -7.99 -9.77 -14.71
N ASP A 3 -8.48 -9.81 -15.94
CA ASP A 3 -8.82 -8.63 -16.72
C ASP A 3 -10.05 -7.97 -16.11
N ARG A 4 -9.97 -6.65 -15.92
CA ARG A 4 -11.12 -5.80 -15.64
C ARG A 4 -11.44 -5.01 -16.90
N PRO A 5 -12.43 -5.43 -17.70
CA PRO A 5 -12.84 -4.69 -18.88
C PRO A 5 -13.19 -3.25 -18.51
N GLY A 6 -12.51 -2.28 -19.13
CA GLY A 6 -12.71 -0.85 -18.87
C GLY A 6 -11.83 -0.24 -17.77
N ALA A 7 -10.89 -1.00 -17.19
CA ALA A 7 -9.85 -0.41 -16.34
C ALA A 7 -9.03 0.62 -17.17
N LYS A 8 -8.94 1.84 -16.66
CA LYS A 8 -8.08 2.87 -17.25
C LYS A 8 -6.63 2.61 -16.84
N PRO A 9 -5.64 2.78 -17.73
CA PRO A 9 -4.24 2.78 -17.31
C PRO A 9 -3.99 3.85 -16.25
N GLU A 10 -3.24 3.50 -15.21
CA GLU A 10 -2.85 4.40 -14.13
C GLU A 10 -1.53 3.94 -13.52
N TRP A 11 -0.85 4.83 -12.80
CA TRP A 11 0.37 4.49 -12.09
C TRP A 11 0.07 3.64 -10.87
N PHE A 12 0.94 2.66 -10.65
CA PHE A 12 1.02 1.89 -9.44
C PHE A 12 2.34 2.21 -8.76
N TYR A 13 2.28 2.31 -7.43
CA TYR A 13 3.42 2.61 -6.60
C TYR A 13 3.64 1.49 -5.60
N VAL A 14 4.90 1.10 -5.40
CA VAL A 14 5.27 0.29 -4.24
C VAL A 14 5.33 1.22 -3.04
N VAL A 15 4.40 1.04 -2.10
CA VAL A 15 4.35 1.77 -0.83
C VAL A 15 4.86 0.88 0.30
N GLU A 16 5.53 1.48 1.29
CA GLU A 16 6.04 0.80 2.47
C GLU A 16 5.38 1.36 3.73
N PHE A 17 4.87 0.48 4.60
CA PHE A 17 4.28 0.83 5.88
C PHE A 17 5.05 0.20 7.02
N THR A 18 5.19 0.92 8.15
CA THR A 18 5.65 0.34 9.41
C THR A 18 4.55 -0.56 9.99
N MET A 19 4.88 -1.82 10.31
CA MET A 19 3.88 -2.80 10.74
C MET A 19 3.14 -2.39 12.03
N SER A 20 3.83 -1.72 12.97
CA SER A 20 3.22 -1.26 14.22
C SER A 20 2.22 -0.12 14.04
N GLU A 21 2.33 0.66 12.96
CA GLU A 21 1.38 1.73 12.64
C GLU A 21 0.13 1.18 11.94
N LEU A 22 0.29 0.09 11.20
CA LEU A 22 -0.79 -0.54 10.46
C LEU A 22 -1.66 -1.46 11.32
N TRP A 23 -1.06 -2.15 12.31
CA TRP A 23 -1.75 -3.17 13.11
C TRP A 23 -1.73 -2.86 14.61
N HIS A 24 -2.92 -2.72 15.20
CA HIS A 24 -3.05 -2.57 16.65
C HIS A 24 -2.53 -3.82 17.39
N GLY A 25 -1.65 -3.62 18.36
CA GLY A 25 -1.08 -4.70 19.18
C GLY A 25 -0.02 -5.53 18.48
N TYR A 26 0.61 -5.01 17.42
CA TYR A 26 1.72 -5.68 16.75
C TYR A 26 2.88 -5.98 17.72
N THR A 27 3.32 -7.24 17.79
CA THR A 27 4.37 -7.71 18.72
C THR A 27 5.70 -8.02 18.03
N GLY A 28 5.85 -7.66 16.75
CA GLY A 28 7.08 -7.83 15.98
C GLY A 28 8.16 -6.79 16.32
N THR A 29 9.18 -6.68 15.49
CA THR A 29 10.23 -5.68 15.67
C THR A 29 9.75 -4.30 15.23
N SER A 30 10.31 -3.24 15.81
CA SER A 30 10.01 -1.85 15.40
C SER A 30 10.50 -1.52 13.99
N THR A 31 11.25 -2.42 13.35
CA THR A 31 11.80 -2.26 11.99
C THR A 31 11.06 -3.10 10.95
N ASP A 32 10.03 -3.84 11.34
CA ASP A 32 9.27 -4.67 10.41
C ASP A 32 8.39 -3.78 9.51
N THR A 33 8.49 -4.00 8.20
CA THR A 33 7.75 -3.23 7.19
C THR A 33 6.90 -4.13 6.29
N LEU A 34 5.83 -3.56 5.73
CA LEU A 34 5.01 -4.18 4.69
C LEU A 34 5.12 -3.37 3.40
N ARG A 35 5.46 -4.04 2.30
CA ARG A 35 5.45 -3.46 0.96
C ARG A 35 4.29 -4.01 0.14
N THR A 36 3.57 -3.12 -0.54
CA THR A 36 2.49 -3.50 -1.45
C THR A 36 2.36 -2.50 -2.59
N GLU A 37 1.68 -2.90 -3.66
CA GLU A 37 1.40 -2.04 -4.80
C GLU A 37 0.01 -1.42 -4.65
N LEU A 38 -0.07 -0.08 -4.65
CA LEU A 38 -1.32 0.66 -4.64
C LEU A 38 -1.45 1.54 -5.90
N PRO A 39 -2.67 1.67 -6.46
CA PRO A 39 -2.92 2.59 -7.56
C PRO A 39 -2.92 4.05 -7.09
N GLU A 40 -2.50 4.97 -7.96
CA GLU A 40 -2.40 6.42 -7.68
C GLU A 40 -3.68 7.00 -7.06
N ARG A 41 -4.86 6.58 -7.53
CA ARG A 41 -6.16 7.08 -7.04
C ARG A 41 -6.45 6.83 -5.55
N TRP A 42 -5.67 5.97 -4.89
CA TRP A 42 -5.79 5.68 -3.45
C TRP A 42 -4.80 6.48 -2.61
N LEU A 43 -3.92 7.25 -3.24
CA LEU A 43 -2.89 8.01 -2.58
C LEU A 43 -3.26 9.50 -2.54
N GLU A 44 -2.94 10.14 -1.42
CA GLU A 44 -2.96 11.58 -1.29
C GLU A 44 -1.63 12.07 -0.71
N SER A 45 -1.23 13.29 -1.01
CA SER A 45 -0.01 13.87 -0.47
C SER A 45 -0.17 14.13 1.02
N VAL A 46 0.79 13.66 1.82
CA VAL A 46 0.88 14.04 3.24
C VAL A 46 1.31 15.52 3.31
N SER A 47 0.64 16.30 4.16
CA SER A 47 0.95 17.72 4.39
C SER A 47 2.12 17.93 5.35
#